data_AF-A0A7C2VFF0-F1
#
_entry.id   AF-A0A7C2VFF0-F1
#
_cell.length_a   1.000
_cell.length_b   1.000
_cell.length_c   1.000
_cell.angle_alpha   90.00
_cell.angle_beta   90.00
_cell.angle_gamma   90.00
#
_symmetry.space_group_name_H-M   'P 1'
#
loop_
_entity.id
_entity.type
_entity.pdbx_description
1 polymer ?
#
loop_
_entity_poly.entity_id
_entity_poly.type
_entity_poly.pdbx_seq_one_letter_code
_entity_poly.pdbx_strand_id
1 'polypeptide(L)'
;MDMAIRRVIRIGILVFLFTLLWHTWRGLYQWRRAVELAKEPSCEYNLKSLWLLSRQVSKHYQLPFPPPFKVVKAYADTRPSVLMTHQISEYLGLGKLEGGYWTFDLILLCARDPDYLLKMAEMTQGLPYEPSYRWLPDARTLAECPYCRLAISLDGKLTTR
;
A
#
# COMPACT_ATOMS: atom_id res chain seq x y z
N MET A 1 22.14 -24.60 50.10
CA MET A 1 21.04 -23.82 49.48
C MET A 1 19.73 -24.57 49.67
N ASP A 2 18.87 -24.04 50.54
CA ASP A 2 17.65 -24.69 51.01
C ASP A 2 16.71 -25.11 49.89
N MET A 3 16.03 -26.23 50.08
CA MET A 3 15.12 -26.83 49.09
C MET A 3 13.95 -25.89 48.75
N ALA A 4 13.51 -25.09 49.72
CA ALA A 4 12.51 -24.04 49.55
C ALA A 4 12.98 -22.91 48.63
N ILE A 5 14.23 -22.45 48.80
CA ILE A 5 14.82 -21.36 47.99
C ILE A 5 14.95 -21.80 46.53
N ARG A 6 15.36 -23.06 46.27
CA ARG A 6 15.43 -23.62 44.91
C ARG A 6 14.06 -23.73 44.22
N ARG A 7 12.98 -24.01 44.97
CA ARG A 7 11.62 -24.02 44.41
C ARG A 7 11.13 -22.62 44.05
N VAL A 8 11.35 -21.64 44.92
CA VAL A 8 10.96 -20.24 44.66
C VAL A 8 11.67 -19.70 43.42
N ILE A 9 12.97 -19.96 43.29
CA ILE A 9 13.75 -19.54 42.11
C ILE A 9 13.22 -20.21 40.83
N ARG A 10 12.93 -21.52 40.85
CA ARG A 10 12.37 -22.21 39.67
C ARG A 10 11.00 -21.69 39.27
N ILE A 11 10.12 -21.41 40.25
CA ILE A 11 8.79 -20.85 39.98
C ILE A 11 8.92 -19.44 39.39
N GLY A 12 9.81 -18.60 39.94
CA GLY A 12 10.09 -17.27 39.41
C GLY A 12 10.59 -17.30 37.97
N ILE A 13 11.51 -18.20 37.64
CA ILE A 13 12.02 -18.39 36.27
C ILE A 13 10.91 -18.86 35.33
N LEU A 14 10.07 -19.81 35.74
CA LEU A 14 8.96 -20.30 34.93
C LEU A 14 7.93 -19.20 34.63
N VAL A 15 7.56 -18.41 35.64
CA VAL A 15 6.64 -17.28 35.48
C VAL A 15 7.24 -16.23 34.54
N PHE A 16 8.52 -15.89 34.73
CA PHE A 16 9.22 -14.92 33.88
C PHE A 16 9.32 -15.39 32.41
N LEU A 17 9.70 -16.65 32.18
CA LEU A 17 9.79 -17.20 30.82
C LEU A 17 8.42 -17.25 30.15
N PHE A 18 7.37 -17.65 30.88
CA PHE A 18 6.01 -17.70 30.35
C PHE A 18 5.50 -16.31 29.95
N THR A 19 5.71 -15.29 30.79
CA THR A 19 5.29 -13.92 30.46
C THR A 19 6.10 -13.35 29.31
N LEU A 20 7.41 -13.62 29.24
CA LEU A 20 8.28 -13.20 28.13
C LEU A 20 7.82 -13.83 26.81
N LEU A 21 7.58 -15.14 26.78
CA LEU A 21 7.08 -15.88 25.62
C LEU A 21 5.71 -15.38 25.18
N TRP A 22 4.81 -15.13 26.13
CA TRP A 22 3.48 -14.59 25.84
C TRP A 22 3.54 -13.20 25.19
N HIS A 23 4.36 -12.30 25.73
CA HIS A 23 4.52 -10.95 25.19
C HIS A 23 5.20 -10.95 23.82
N THR A 24 6.26 -11.75 23.64
CA THR A 24 6.94 -11.86 22.33
C THR A 24 6.02 -12.48 21.29
N TRP A 25 5.30 -13.54 21.60
CA TRP A 25 4.33 -14.15 20.67
C TRP A 25 3.22 -13.17 20.29
N ARG A 26 2.66 -12.44 21.25
CA ARG A 26 1.62 -11.44 21.00
C ARG A 26 2.14 -10.30 20.12
N GLY A 27 3.35 -9.80 20.38
CA GLY A 27 3.99 -8.79 19.54
C GLY A 27 4.23 -9.28 18.11
N LEU A 28 4.72 -10.50 17.95
CA LEU A 28 4.98 -11.10 16.64
C LEU A 28 3.68 -11.34 15.84
N TYR A 29 2.63 -11.80 16.52
CA TYR A 29 1.31 -11.99 15.92
C TYR A 29 0.67 -10.68 15.50
N GLN A 30 0.74 -9.65 16.35
CA GLN A 30 0.25 -8.30 16.01
C GLN A 30 1.03 -7.70 14.84
N TRP A 31 2.35 -7.90 14.81
CA TRP A 31 3.20 -7.45 13.69
C TRP A 31 2.83 -8.17 12.39
N ARG A 32 2.67 -9.50 12.39
CA ARG A 32 2.20 -10.25 11.22
C ARG A 32 0.82 -9.77 10.73
N ARG A 33 -0.13 -9.61 11.64
CA ARG A 33 -1.47 -9.06 11.36
C ARG A 33 -1.38 -7.68 10.71
N ALA A 34 -0.56 -6.78 11.26
CA ALA A 34 -0.38 -5.44 10.72
C ALA A 34 0.27 -5.46 9.32
N VAL A 35 1.23 -6.35 9.08
CA VAL A 35 1.86 -6.54 7.76
C VAL A 35 0.88 -7.12 6.74
N GLU A 36 0.04 -8.07 7.13
CA GLU A 36 -1.02 -8.62 6.26
C GLU A 36 -2.13 -7.59 5.98
N LEU A 37 -2.60 -6.91 7.02
CA LEU A 37 -3.57 -5.82 6.92
C LEU A 37 -3.03 -4.60 6.20
N ALA A 38 -1.73 -4.39 6.07
CA ALA A 38 -1.19 -3.32 5.22
C ALA A 38 -1.19 -3.72 3.74
N LYS A 39 -1.00 -5.02 3.43
CA LYS A 39 -0.82 -5.51 2.06
C LYS A 39 -2.10 -5.43 1.21
N GLU A 40 -3.25 -5.83 1.73
CA GLU A 40 -4.52 -5.80 0.97
C GLU A 40 -5.10 -4.41 0.73
N PRO A 41 -5.26 -3.54 1.74
CA PRO A 41 -5.74 -2.18 1.51
C PRO A 41 -4.74 -1.34 0.72
N SER A 42 -3.43 -1.64 0.76
CA SER A 42 -2.45 -0.93 -0.09
C SER A 42 -2.76 -1.10 -1.57
N CYS A 43 -3.20 -2.28 -2.02
CA CYS A 43 -3.45 -2.49 -3.44
C CYS A 43 -4.73 -1.81 -3.91
N GLU A 44 -5.80 -1.88 -3.11
CA GLU A 44 -7.04 -1.15 -3.39
C GLU A 44 -6.81 0.36 -3.42
N TYR A 45 -6.12 0.87 -2.40
CA TYR A 45 -5.75 2.27 -2.28
C TYR A 45 -4.89 2.72 -3.47
N ASN A 46 -3.84 1.98 -3.81
CA ASN A 46 -2.94 2.32 -4.92
C ASN A 46 -3.68 2.33 -6.27
N LEU A 47 -4.55 1.36 -6.53
CA LEU A 47 -5.33 1.29 -7.76
C LEU A 47 -6.35 2.44 -7.88
N LYS A 48 -7.05 2.77 -6.78
CA LYS A 48 -7.93 3.94 -6.72
C LYS A 48 -7.16 5.24 -6.90
N SER A 49 -6.00 5.36 -6.26
CA SER A 49 -5.12 6.51 -6.38
C SER A 49 -4.58 6.67 -7.80
N LEU A 50 -4.21 5.57 -8.45
CA LEU A 50 -3.79 5.54 -9.85
C LEU A 50 -4.92 6.02 -10.78
N TRP A 51 -6.17 5.63 -10.52
CA TRP A 51 -7.33 6.14 -11.27
C TRP A 51 -7.51 7.65 -11.10
N LEU A 52 -7.46 8.15 -9.86
CA LEU A 52 -7.54 9.59 -9.58
C LEU A 52 -6.42 10.37 -10.27
N LEU A 53 -5.18 9.90 -10.14
CA LEU A 53 -4.01 10.53 -10.75
C LEU A 53 -4.14 10.54 -12.28
N SER A 54 -4.64 9.46 -12.87
CA SER A 54 -4.88 9.38 -14.31
C SER A 54 -5.94 10.38 -14.79
N ARG A 55 -7.02 10.56 -14.03
CA ARG A 55 -8.04 11.60 -14.30
C ARG A 55 -7.44 13.00 -14.21
N GLN A 56 -6.60 13.24 -13.21
CA GLN A 56 -5.91 14.52 -13.04
C GLN A 56 -4.93 14.79 -14.18
N VAL A 57 -4.15 13.79 -14.60
CA VAL A 57 -3.24 13.87 -15.75
C VAL A 57 -4.00 14.22 -17.02
N SER A 58 -5.11 13.53 -17.30
CA SER A 58 -5.98 13.86 -18.44
C SER A 58 -6.47 15.30 -18.40
N LYS A 59 -6.90 15.80 -17.23
CA LYS A 59 -7.36 17.19 -17.07
C LYS A 59 -6.22 18.19 -17.24
N HIS A 60 -5.07 17.92 -16.62
CA HIS A 60 -3.92 18.83 -16.59
C HIS A 60 -3.30 19.01 -17.98
N TYR A 61 -3.13 17.91 -18.72
CA TYR A 61 -2.54 17.90 -20.06
C TYR A 61 -3.57 17.92 -21.20
N GLN A 62 -4.87 18.05 -20.89
CA GLN A 62 -5.97 18.03 -21.87
C GLN A 62 -5.97 16.77 -22.77
N LEU A 63 -5.65 15.61 -22.18
CA LEU A 63 -5.61 14.33 -22.88
C LEU A 63 -6.94 13.56 -22.74
N PRO A 64 -7.33 12.73 -23.72
CA PRO A 64 -8.44 11.81 -23.53
C PRO A 64 -8.17 10.89 -22.33
N PHE A 65 -9.25 10.50 -21.66
CA PHE A 65 -9.18 9.51 -20.59
C PHE A 65 -9.48 8.12 -21.14
N PRO A 66 -8.66 7.09 -20.84
CA PRO A 66 -7.46 7.14 -20.02
C PRO A 66 -6.22 7.65 -20.79
N PRO A 67 -5.30 8.39 -20.14
CA PRO A 67 -4.08 8.85 -20.77
C PRO A 67 -3.07 7.69 -20.95
N PRO A 68 -2.06 7.82 -21.82
CA PRO A 68 -1.01 6.82 -21.94
C PRO A 68 -0.25 6.65 -20.62
N PHE A 69 -0.01 5.40 -20.21
CA PHE A 69 0.62 5.10 -18.93
C PHE A 69 1.98 5.77 -18.73
N LYS A 70 2.78 5.92 -19.79
CA LYS A 70 4.08 6.62 -19.73
C LYS A 70 3.94 8.05 -19.20
N VAL A 71 2.86 8.75 -19.58
CA VAL A 71 2.56 10.12 -19.11
C VAL A 71 2.13 10.10 -17.65
N VAL A 72 1.31 9.13 -17.26
CA VAL A 72 0.90 8.93 -15.86
C VAL A 72 2.09 8.67 -14.96
N LYS A 73 3.01 7.79 -15.38
CA LYS A 73 4.24 7.48 -14.66
C LYS A 73 5.12 8.72 -14.52
N ALA A 74 5.39 9.42 -15.62
CA ALA A 74 6.19 10.64 -15.59
C ALA A 74 5.59 11.68 -14.64
N TYR A 75 4.26 11.84 -14.65
CA TYR A 75 3.58 12.74 -13.72
C TYR A 75 3.70 12.26 -12.26
N ALA A 76 3.48 10.97 -12.00
CA ALA A 76 3.61 10.39 -10.66
C ALA A 76 5.04 10.53 -10.09
N ASP A 77 6.06 10.36 -10.92
CA ASP A 77 7.47 10.47 -10.52
C ASP A 77 7.85 11.90 -10.09
N THR A 78 7.10 12.93 -10.50
CA THR A 78 7.27 14.30 -10.00
C THR A 78 6.71 14.53 -8.58
N ARG A 79 6.04 13.51 -8.01
CA ARG A 79 5.39 13.51 -6.68
C ARG A 79 4.47 14.73 -6.44
N PRO A 80 3.50 14.96 -7.34
CA PRO A 80 2.59 16.09 -7.21
C PRO A 80 1.74 15.93 -5.95
N SER A 81 1.57 17.02 -5.22
CA SER A 81 0.65 17.06 -4.10
C SER A 81 -0.76 17.42 -4.57
N VAL A 82 -1.76 16.67 -4.10
CA VAL A 82 -3.16 16.86 -4.46
C VAL A 82 -3.93 17.28 -3.22
N LEU A 83 -4.74 18.32 -3.34
CA LEU A 83 -5.64 18.74 -2.27
C LEU A 83 -6.68 17.63 -2.03
N MET A 84 -6.70 17.12 -0.81
CA MET A 84 -7.61 16.07 -0.38
C MET A 84 -8.98 16.67 -0.09
N THR A 85 -9.90 16.55 -1.05
CA THR A 85 -11.31 16.91 -0.85
C THR A 85 -12.05 15.79 -0.13
N HIS A 86 -13.22 16.10 0.45
CA HIS A 86 -14.11 15.09 1.05
C HIS A 86 -14.36 13.91 0.10
N GLN A 87 -14.71 14.19 -1.16
CA GLN A 87 -14.97 13.16 -2.18
C GLN A 87 -13.76 12.25 -2.43
N ILE A 88 -12.55 12.82 -2.48
CA ILE A 88 -11.32 12.04 -2.69
C ILE A 88 -11.01 11.20 -1.44
N SER A 89 -11.11 11.80 -0.25
CA SER A 89 -10.89 11.14 1.04
C SER A 89 -11.83 9.95 1.22
N GLU A 90 -13.13 10.12 0.93
CA GLU A 90 -14.12 9.04 0.98
C GLU A 90 -13.84 7.96 -0.05
N TYR A 91 -13.56 8.35 -1.30
CA TYR A 91 -13.28 7.39 -2.37
C TYR A 91 -12.07 6.50 -2.04
N LEU A 92 -11.02 7.08 -1.48
CA LEU A 92 -9.81 6.38 -1.02
C LEU A 92 -10.01 5.63 0.31
N GLY A 93 -11.11 5.85 1.02
CA GLY A 93 -11.37 5.24 2.32
C GLY A 93 -10.52 5.81 3.46
N LEU A 94 -10.03 7.05 3.32
CA LEU A 94 -9.12 7.70 4.26
C LEU A 94 -9.83 8.53 5.34
N GLY A 95 -11.10 8.90 5.11
CA GLY A 95 -12.09 9.37 6.10
C GLY A 95 -11.81 10.63 6.92
N LYS A 96 -10.56 11.10 7.05
CA LYS A 96 -10.18 12.20 7.96
C LYS A 96 -9.02 13.08 7.46
N LEU A 97 -8.65 12.98 6.18
CA LEU A 97 -7.51 13.72 5.62
C LEU A 97 -7.92 14.97 4.83
N GLU A 98 -9.14 15.45 5.02
CA GLU A 98 -9.68 16.60 4.29
C GLU A 98 -8.92 17.89 4.55
N GLY A 99 -8.74 18.70 3.50
CA GLY A 99 -8.02 19.98 3.56
C GLY A 99 -6.50 19.84 3.57
N GLY A 100 -5.96 18.62 3.70
CA GLY A 100 -4.54 18.33 3.56
C GLY A 100 -4.10 18.21 2.11
N TYR A 101 -2.83 18.48 1.85
CA TYR A 101 -2.18 18.09 0.60
C TYR A 101 -1.58 16.70 0.75
N TRP A 102 -1.85 15.82 -0.21
CA TRP A 102 -1.41 14.44 -0.17
C TRP A 102 -0.51 14.11 -1.36
N THR A 103 0.59 13.42 -1.09
CA THR A 103 1.46 12.86 -2.13
C THR A 103 1.12 11.39 -2.34
N PHE A 104 0.88 11.02 -3.59
CA PHE A 104 0.58 9.65 -3.98
C PHE A 104 1.85 8.85 -4.20
N ASP A 105 2.63 8.67 -3.13
CA ASP A 105 3.87 7.92 -3.18
C ASP A 105 3.60 6.41 -3.32
N LEU A 106 4.49 5.70 -4.02
CA LEU A 106 4.45 4.24 -4.19
C LEU A 106 3.18 3.68 -4.88
N ILE A 107 2.28 4.52 -5.41
CA ILE A 107 1.02 4.07 -6.03
C ILE A 107 1.21 3.19 -7.27
N LEU A 108 2.41 3.18 -7.84
CA LEU A 108 2.78 2.39 -9.00
C LEU A 108 3.40 1.04 -8.64
N LEU A 109 3.67 0.80 -7.35
CA LEU A 109 4.30 -0.41 -6.84
C LEU A 109 3.31 -1.18 -5.97
N CYS A 110 3.20 -2.49 -6.20
CA CYS A 110 2.43 -3.36 -5.35
C CYS A 110 3.35 -3.99 -4.29
N ALA A 111 2.95 -3.98 -3.02
CA ALA A 111 3.69 -4.62 -1.95
C ALA A 111 3.80 -6.15 -2.06
N ARG A 112 3.01 -6.77 -2.96
CA ARG A 112 3.09 -8.22 -3.29
C ARG A 112 3.99 -8.52 -4.49
N ASP A 113 4.53 -7.49 -5.15
CA ASP A 113 5.52 -7.68 -6.22
C ASP A 113 6.79 -8.32 -5.63
N PRO A 114 7.33 -9.41 -6.22
CA PRO A 114 8.54 -10.05 -5.71
C PRO A 114 9.75 -9.09 -5.66
N ASP A 115 9.80 -8.13 -6.58
CA ASP A 115 10.88 -7.14 -6.68
C ASP A 115 10.51 -5.81 -6.02
N TYR A 116 9.48 -5.78 -5.17
CA TYR A 116 8.97 -4.56 -4.54
C TYR A 116 10.05 -3.73 -3.84
N LEU A 117 10.92 -4.38 -3.06
CA LEU A 117 11.99 -3.70 -2.32
C LEU A 117 13.02 -3.07 -3.25
N LEU A 118 13.37 -3.77 -4.35
CA LEU A 118 14.29 -3.26 -5.35
C LEU A 118 13.70 -2.04 -6.07
N LYS A 119 12.46 -2.15 -6.55
CA LYS A 119 11.75 -1.06 -7.24
C LYS A 119 11.52 0.16 -6.35
N MET A 120 11.28 -0.06 -5.06
CA MET A 120 11.19 1.03 -4.08
C MET A 120 12.54 1.73 -3.91
N ALA A 121 13.64 0.98 -3.81
CA ALA A 121 14.97 1.54 -3.73
C ALA A 121 15.29 2.37 -4.98
N GLU A 122 15.00 1.84 -6.18
CA GLU A 122 15.15 2.57 -7.44
C GLU A 122 14.33 3.88 -7.45
N MET A 123 13.03 3.81 -7.14
CA MET A 123 12.16 4.99 -7.11
C MET A 123 12.66 6.05 -6.11
N THR A 124 13.06 5.64 -4.91
CA THR A 124 13.55 6.58 -3.87
C THR A 124 14.86 7.26 -4.26
N GLN A 125 15.67 6.60 -5.09
CA GLN A 125 16.91 7.15 -5.66
C GLN A 125 16.69 7.89 -6.98
N GLY A 126 15.46 7.95 -7.50
CA GLY A 126 15.16 8.55 -8.80
C GLY A 126 15.66 7.74 -10.00
N LEU A 127 15.94 6.46 -9.80
CA LEU A 127 16.35 5.55 -10.87
C LEU A 127 15.13 5.04 -11.66
N PRO A 128 15.30 4.66 -12.94
CA PRO A 128 14.26 3.99 -13.70
C PRO A 128 13.81 2.71 -13.01
N TYR A 129 12.50 2.50 -12.92
CA TYR A 129 11.90 1.29 -12.35
C TYR A 129 10.68 0.87 -13.18
N GLU A 130 10.41 -0.43 -13.19
CA GLU A 130 9.21 -0.98 -13.80
C GLU A 130 8.05 -1.04 -12.79
N PRO A 131 6.91 -0.42 -13.08
CA PRO A 131 5.76 -0.44 -12.19
C PRO A 131 5.11 -1.83 -12.11
N SER A 132 4.47 -2.12 -10.99
CA SER A 132 3.87 -3.43 -10.71
C SER A 132 2.55 -3.66 -11.43
N TYR A 133 1.85 -2.60 -11.83
CA TYR A 133 0.50 -2.66 -12.40
C TYR A 133 0.54 -2.79 -13.93
N ARG A 134 -0.29 -3.67 -14.48
CA ARG A 134 -0.52 -3.81 -15.92
C ARG A 134 -1.54 -2.77 -16.37
N TRP A 135 -1.21 -1.99 -17.40
CA TRP A 135 -2.11 -1.00 -17.98
C TRP A 135 -2.95 -1.63 -19.08
N LEU A 136 -4.28 -1.66 -18.95
CA LEU A 136 -5.18 -2.45 -19.82
C LEU A 136 -6.45 -1.69 -20.30
N PRO A 137 -6.34 -0.41 -20.74
CA PRO A 137 -7.46 0.51 -20.94
C PRO A 137 -8.51 0.04 -21.96
N ASP A 138 -8.12 -0.81 -22.90
CA ASP A 138 -8.94 -1.40 -23.95
C ASP A 138 -10.02 -2.36 -23.40
N ALA A 139 -9.80 -2.98 -22.25
CA ALA A 139 -10.71 -3.96 -21.64
C ALA A 139 -11.69 -3.35 -20.61
N ARG A 140 -12.09 -2.07 -20.78
CA ARG A 140 -12.84 -1.28 -19.77
C ARG A 140 -12.15 -1.20 -18.40
N THR A 141 -10.88 -1.58 -18.35
CA THR A 141 -10.06 -1.74 -17.14
C THR A 141 -8.93 -0.75 -17.24
N LEU A 142 -8.75 0.18 -16.30
CA LEU A 142 -7.63 1.10 -16.36
C LEU A 142 -6.31 0.36 -16.12
N ALA A 143 -6.24 -0.35 -14.99
CA ALA A 143 -5.05 -1.06 -14.55
C ALA A 143 -5.40 -2.29 -13.72
N GLU A 144 -4.51 -3.27 -13.73
CA GLU A 144 -4.63 -4.52 -12.97
C GLU A 144 -3.34 -4.81 -12.21
N CYS A 145 -3.47 -5.28 -10.98
CA CYS A 145 -2.37 -5.84 -10.21
C CYS A 145 -2.30 -7.37 -10.44
N PRO A 146 -1.25 -7.89 -11.11
CA PRO A 146 -1.14 -9.33 -11.37
C PRO A 146 -0.94 -10.15 -10.09
N TYR A 147 -0.50 -9.52 -8.99
CA TYR A 147 -0.21 -10.19 -7.72
C TYR A 147 -1.40 -10.24 -6.75
N CYS A 148 -2.23 -9.19 -6.76
CA CYS A 148 -3.44 -9.13 -5.93
C CYS A 148 -4.71 -9.56 -6.68
N ARG A 149 -4.63 -9.71 -8.01
CA ARG A 149 -5.78 -9.94 -8.90
C ARG A 149 -6.90 -8.91 -8.75
N LEU A 150 -6.52 -7.70 -8.35
CA LEU A 150 -7.41 -6.55 -8.29
C LEU A 150 -7.21 -5.70 -9.54
N ALA A 151 -8.31 -5.26 -10.11
CA ALA A 151 -8.35 -4.40 -11.27
C ALA A 151 -9.24 -3.19 -10.99
N ILE A 152 -8.84 -2.02 -11.47
CA ILE A 152 -9.63 -0.79 -11.40
C ILE A 152 -10.20 -0.48 -12.78
N SER A 153 -11.52 -0.30 -12.87
CA SER A 153 -12.20 0.02 -14.13
C SER A 153 -11.96 1.46 -14.56
N LEU A 154 -12.29 1.78 -15.81
CA LEU A 154 -12.30 3.16 -16.29
C LEU A 154 -13.28 4.06 -15.51
N ASP A 155 -14.34 3.47 -14.95
CA ASP A 155 -15.31 4.16 -14.10
C ASP A 155 -14.88 4.29 -12.63
N GLY A 156 -13.66 3.83 -12.29
CA GLY A 156 -13.12 3.93 -10.94
C GLY A 156 -13.67 2.91 -9.96
N LYS A 157 -14.26 1.80 -10.43
CA LYS A 157 -14.74 0.70 -9.58
C LYS A 157 -13.68 -0.40 -9.50
N LEU A 158 -13.45 -0.92 -8.30
CA LEU A 158 -12.58 -2.07 -8.09
C LEU A 158 -13.33 -3.35 -8.46
N THR A 159 -12.63 -4.26 -9.11
CA THR A 159 -13.10 -5.58 -9.49
C THR A 159 -12.01 -6.61 -9.20
N THR A 160 -12.40 -7.80 -8.76
CA THR A 160 -11.48 -8.94 -8.62
C THR A 160 -11.52 -9.76 -9.89
N ARG A 161 -10.36 -10.20 -10.38
CA ARG A 161 -10.21 -11.06 -11.57
C ARG A 161 -9.73 -12.46 -11.21
#